data_AF-A0A3B3UV75-F1
#
_entry.id   AF-A0A3B3UV75-F1
#
_cell.length_a   1.000
_cell.length_b   1.000
_cell.length_c   1.000
_cell.angle_alpha   90.00
_cell.angle_beta   90.00
_cell.angle_gamma   90.00
#
_symmetry.space_group_name_H-M   'P 1'
#
loop_
_entity.id
_entity.type
_entity.pdbx_description
1 polymer ?
#
loop_
_entity_poly.entity_id
_entity_poly.type
_entity_poly.pdbx_seq_one_letter_code
_entity_poly.pdbx_strand_id
1 'polypeptide(L)'
;MKRKLTVFLPSTERYIQRGWVRFHSSLYYISFARNTWEQSRQFCLQRGADLVIINTKAEQDFTRQFNRFTWLGLHNDTKTGKWTWVDGTLLTDSFKFWGPGEPNSYEGKNENCAEIRFFELEDSWNNIPCEDQNFWICEKEVAP
;
A
#
# COMPACT_ATOMS: atom_id res chain seq x y z
N MET A 1 -24.32 14.47 40.33
CA MET A 1 -23.25 13.58 39.85
C MET A 1 -23.54 13.16 38.41
N LYS A 2 -22.87 13.74 37.41
CA LYS A 2 -22.94 13.24 36.02
C LYS A 2 -21.62 12.53 35.73
N ARG A 3 -21.63 11.20 35.74
CA ARG A 3 -20.48 10.40 35.30
C ARG A 3 -20.37 10.59 33.77
N LYS A 4 -19.36 11.33 33.31
CA LYS A 4 -18.94 11.26 31.90
C LYS A 4 -18.40 9.86 31.68
N LEU A 5 -19.14 8.99 30.99
CA LEU A 5 -18.57 7.78 30.41
C LEU A 5 -17.53 8.23 29.39
N THR A 6 -16.25 8.08 29.71
CA THR A 6 -15.19 8.08 28.72
C THR A 6 -15.22 6.69 28.08
N VAL A 7 -15.89 6.57 26.94
CA VAL A 7 -15.84 5.33 26.15
C VAL A 7 -14.44 5.29 25.52
N PHE A 8 -13.55 4.48 26.08
CA PHE A 8 -12.32 4.11 25.40
C PHE A 8 -12.70 3.22 24.22
N LEU A 9 -12.81 3.81 23.03
CA LEU A 9 -12.96 3.03 21.81
C LEU A 9 -11.66 2.25 21.59
N PRO A 10 -11.72 0.92 21.32
CA PRO A 10 -10.55 0.16 20.91
C PRO A 10 -9.86 0.87 19.73
N SER A 11 -8.53 0.75 19.65
CA SER A 11 -7.73 1.43 18.61
C SER A 11 -8.34 1.27 17.21
N THR A 12 -8.83 0.08 16.88
CA THR A 12 -9.49 -0.25 15.61
C THR A 12 -10.72 0.59 15.31
N GLU A 13 -11.63 0.77 16.27
CA GLU A 13 -12.89 1.50 16.09
C GLU A 13 -12.63 2.97 15.77
N ARG A 14 -11.58 3.55 16.36
CA ARG A 14 -11.14 4.92 16.06
C ARG A 14 -10.66 5.08 14.62
N TYR A 15 -9.99 4.07 14.04
CA TYR A 15 -9.57 4.12 12.64
C TYR A 15 -10.77 4.01 11.70
N ILE A 16 -11.72 3.10 12.00
CA ILE A 16 -12.94 2.93 11.21
C ILE A 16 -13.76 4.23 11.18
N GLN A 17 -13.93 4.88 12.33
CA GLN A 17 -14.60 6.20 12.41
C GLN A 17 -13.89 7.31 11.62
N ARG A 18 -12.60 7.14 11.32
CA ARG A 18 -11.80 8.05 10.49
C ARG A 18 -11.78 7.63 9.02
N GLY A 19 -12.65 6.71 8.61
CA GLY A 19 -12.81 6.26 7.23
C GLY A 19 -11.82 5.19 6.80
N TRP A 20 -11.15 4.51 7.73
CA TRP A 20 -10.35 3.32 7.40
C TRP A 20 -11.25 2.11 7.22
N VAL A 21 -10.90 1.24 6.28
CA VAL A 21 -11.62 0.01 5.99
C VAL A 21 -10.89 -1.14 6.67
N ARG A 22 -11.62 -2.02 7.37
CA ARG A 22 -11.03 -3.26 7.89
C ARG A 22 -11.14 -4.35 6.83
N PHE A 23 -10.02 -5.01 6.56
CA PHE A 23 -9.98 -6.23 5.77
C PHE A 23 -9.08 -7.23 6.50
N HIS A 24 -9.65 -8.39 6.85
CA HIS A 24 -8.98 -9.41 7.66
C HIS A 24 -8.40 -8.83 8.98
N SER A 25 -7.09 -9.01 9.22
CA SER A 25 -6.35 -8.56 10.40
C SER A 25 -5.74 -7.16 10.26
N SER A 26 -6.06 -6.42 9.19
CA SER A 26 -5.47 -5.11 8.92
C SER A 26 -6.55 -4.03 8.71
N LEU A 27 -6.13 -2.78 8.91
CA LEU A 27 -6.88 -1.57 8.61
C LEU A 27 -6.23 -0.86 7.43
N TYR A 28 -7.03 -0.40 6.49
CA TYR A 28 -6.56 0.22 5.26
C TYR A 28 -7.12 1.64 5.10
N TYR A 29 -6.25 2.58 4.75
CA TYR A 29 -6.66 3.91 4.31
C TYR A 29 -6.52 3.99 2.80
N ILE A 30 -7.61 4.31 2.10
CA ILE A 30 -7.63 4.46 0.65
C ILE A 30 -7.64 5.95 0.33
N SER A 31 -6.61 6.43 -0.37
CA SER A 31 -6.50 7.86 -0.63
C SER A 31 -7.53 8.36 -1.65
N PHE A 32 -7.96 9.62 -1.47
CA PHE A 32 -8.74 10.36 -2.46
C PHE A 32 -7.89 11.37 -3.25
N ALA A 33 -6.65 11.58 -2.82
CA ALA A 33 -5.68 12.46 -3.47
C ALA A 33 -4.55 11.63 -4.09
N ARG A 34 -3.75 12.29 -4.94
CA ARG A 34 -2.53 11.72 -5.53
C ARG A 34 -1.31 12.40 -4.94
N ASN A 35 -0.23 11.65 -4.75
CA ASN A 35 1.06 12.13 -4.24
C ASN A 35 2.21 11.27 -4.79
N THR A 36 3.45 11.72 -4.59
CA THR A 36 4.64 10.89 -4.83
C THR A 36 4.68 9.69 -3.89
N TRP A 37 5.46 8.66 -4.23
CA TRP A 37 5.60 7.47 -3.38
C TRP A 37 6.08 7.84 -1.98
N GLU A 38 7.12 8.68 -1.88
CA GLU A 38 7.68 9.10 -0.60
C GLU A 38 6.68 9.90 0.24
N GLN A 39 5.98 10.88 -0.36
CA GLN A 39 4.96 11.65 0.36
C GLN A 39 3.78 10.78 0.82
N SER A 40 3.41 9.79 0.01
CA SER A 40 2.37 8.81 0.34
C SER A 40 2.79 7.94 1.53
N ARG A 41 4.04 7.47 1.53
CA ARG A 41 4.62 6.73 2.67
C ARG A 41 4.64 7.56 3.94
N GLN A 42 5.13 8.80 3.86
CA GLN A 42 5.14 9.72 5.01
C GLN A 42 3.73 9.97 5.56
N PHE A 43 2.72 10.07 4.70
CA PHE A 43 1.33 10.18 5.14
C PHE A 43 0.88 8.98 5.98
N CYS A 44 1.25 7.76 5.57
CA CYS A 44 0.94 6.52 6.28
C CYS A 44 1.69 6.43 7.61
N LEU A 45 3.00 6.71 7.61
CA LEU A 45 3.86 6.69 8.80
C LEU A 45 3.35 7.63 9.90
N GLN A 46 2.92 8.85 9.53
CA GLN A 46 2.32 9.82 10.46
C GLN A 46 1.01 9.33 11.12
N ARG A 47 0.42 8.24 10.61
CA ARG A 47 -0.82 7.62 11.12
C ARG A 47 -0.55 6.27 11.79
N GLY A 48 0.72 5.93 12.04
CA GLY A 48 1.11 4.66 12.66
C GLY A 48 0.79 3.45 11.77
N ALA A 49 0.95 3.64 10.46
CA ALA A 49 0.75 2.69 9.37
C ALA A 49 1.96 2.80 8.42
N ASP A 50 2.02 1.99 7.37
CA ASP A 50 2.94 2.21 6.24
C ASP A 50 2.17 2.01 4.92
N LEU A 51 2.82 2.16 3.77
CA LEU A 51 2.22 1.77 2.49
C LEU A 51 1.90 0.27 2.49
N VAL A 52 0.81 -0.11 1.82
CA VAL A 52 0.31 -1.48 1.81
C VAL A 52 1.37 -2.48 1.34
N ILE A 53 1.48 -3.59 2.06
CA ILE A 53 2.25 -4.75 1.67
C ILE A 53 1.26 -5.77 1.13
N ILE A 54 1.57 -6.46 0.04
CA ILE A 54 0.68 -7.48 -0.52
C ILE A 54 1.31 -8.86 -0.32
N ASN A 55 0.85 -9.55 0.72
CA ASN A 55 1.38 -10.85 1.12
C ASN A 55 0.42 -12.01 0.86
N THR A 56 -0.77 -11.73 0.30
CA THR A 56 -1.73 -12.76 -0.05
C THR A 56 -2.49 -12.41 -1.33
N LYS A 57 -3.01 -13.44 -2.01
CA LYS A 57 -3.93 -13.23 -3.13
C LYS A 57 -5.19 -12.46 -2.71
N ALA A 58 -5.71 -12.70 -1.50
CA ALA A 58 -6.90 -12.00 -1.00
C ALA A 58 -6.66 -10.48 -0.87
N GLU A 59 -5.46 -10.09 -0.47
CA GLU A 59 -5.04 -8.69 -0.37
C GLU A 59 -4.79 -8.06 -1.74
N GLN A 60 -4.19 -8.82 -2.68
CA GLN A 60 -4.13 -8.42 -4.08
C GLN A 60 -5.53 -8.18 -4.64
N ASP A 61 -6.47 -9.07 -4.37
CA ASP A 61 -7.86 -8.98 -4.82
C ASP A 61 -8.61 -7.81 -4.18
N PHE A 62 -8.31 -7.48 -2.92
CA PHE A 62 -8.88 -6.32 -2.23
C PHE A 62 -8.35 -4.99 -2.79
N THR A 63 -7.03 -4.84 -2.92
CA THR A 63 -6.38 -3.58 -3.30
C THR A 63 -6.69 -3.15 -4.74
N ARG A 64 -6.90 -4.10 -5.66
CA ARG A 64 -7.26 -3.79 -7.05
C ARG A 64 -8.69 -3.26 -7.24
N GLN A 65 -9.62 -3.52 -6.33
CA GLN A 65 -11.04 -3.15 -6.46
C GLN A 65 -11.29 -1.63 -6.50
N PHE A 66 -10.30 -0.83 -6.12
CA PHE A 66 -10.41 0.63 -6.15
C PHE A 66 -10.30 1.23 -7.56
N ASN A 67 -9.91 0.43 -8.57
CA ASN A 67 -9.90 0.78 -10.00
C ASN A 67 -9.14 2.08 -10.32
N ARG A 68 -7.95 2.24 -9.73
CA ARG A 68 -7.10 3.44 -9.84
C ARG A 68 -5.62 3.07 -9.78
N PHE A 69 -4.78 3.91 -10.39
CA PHE A 69 -3.33 3.82 -10.24
C PHE A 69 -2.93 4.11 -8.79
N THR A 70 -2.33 3.11 -8.14
CA THR A 70 -2.23 3.10 -6.68
C THR A 70 -0.86 2.61 -6.25
N TRP A 71 -0.16 3.41 -5.45
CA TRP A 71 1.12 3.04 -4.84
C TRP A 71 1.00 1.85 -3.91
N LEU A 72 1.99 0.97 -4.03
CA LEU A 72 2.27 -0.12 -3.10
C LEU A 72 3.49 0.23 -2.23
N GLY A 73 3.65 -0.48 -1.13
CA GLY A 73 4.86 -0.42 -0.32
C GLY A 73 6.08 -1.09 -0.95
N LEU A 74 5.97 -1.58 -2.19
CA LEU A 74 7.04 -2.27 -2.89
C LEU A 74 7.92 -1.27 -3.66
N HIS A 75 9.23 -1.32 -3.43
CA HIS A 75 10.20 -0.48 -4.12
C HIS A 75 11.49 -1.25 -4.45
N ASN A 76 12.23 -0.81 -5.46
CA ASN A 76 13.57 -1.30 -5.73
C ASN A 76 14.55 -0.59 -4.79
N ASP A 77 15.25 -1.34 -3.94
CA ASP A 77 16.30 -0.78 -3.09
C ASP A 77 17.55 -0.51 -3.93
N THR A 78 17.81 0.76 -4.20
CA THR A 78 18.98 1.24 -4.97
C THR A 78 20.34 0.71 -4.49
N LYS A 79 20.47 0.28 -3.23
CA LYS A 79 21.72 -0.30 -2.70
C LYS A 79 21.88 -1.76 -3.08
N THR A 80 20.79 -2.52 -3.14
CA THR A 80 20.81 -3.97 -3.36
C THR A 80 20.35 -4.36 -4.77
N GLY A 81 19.66 -3.45 -5.47
CA GLY A 81 18.97 -3.69 -6.74
C GLY A 81 17.73 -4.58 -6.61
N LYS A 82 17.29 -4.90 -5.37
CA LYS A 82 16.22 -5.86 -5.11
C LYS A 82 14.90 -5.18 -4.77
N TRP A 83 13.82 -5.77 -5.23
CA TRP A 83 12.46 -5.41 -4.81
C TRP A 83 12.25 -5.75 -3.34
N THR A 84 11.91 -4.73 -2.56
CA THR A 84 11.83 -4.75 -1.10
C THR A 84 10.54 -4.03 -0.67
N TRP A 85 9.84 -4.60 0.30
CA TRP A 85 8.69 -3.98 0.92
C TRP A 85 9.11 -2.93 1.95
N VAL A 86 8.20 -2.02 2.29
CA VAL A 86 8.46 -0.94 3.26
C VAL A 86 8.84 -1.43 4.67
N ASP A 87 8.53 -2.68 5.03
CA ASP A 87 8.95 -3.34 6.27
C ASP A 87 10.38 -3.91 6.22
N GLY A 88 11.03 -3.84 5.06
CA GLY A 88 12.38 -4.35 4.80
C GLY A 88 12.43 -5.81 4.33
N THR A 89 11.29 -6.49 4.18
CA THR A 89 11.26 -7.85 3.64
C THR A 89 11.46 -7.84 2.13
N LEU A 90 12.14 -8.88 1.61
CA LEU A 90 12.35 -9.02 0.18
C LEU A 90 11.08 -9.58 -0.49
N LEU A 91 10.80 -9.11 -1.72
CA LEU A 91 9.80 -9.73 -2.56
C LEU A 91 10.17 -11.20 -2.82
N THR A 92 9.22 -12.10 -2.59
CA THR A 92 9.37 -13.53 -2.88
C THR A 92 8.54 -13.92 -4.09
N ASP A 93 8.90 -15.02 -4.76
CA ASP A 93 8.17 -15.51 -5.93
C ASP A 93 6.75 -16.01 -5.59
N SER A 94 6.45 -16.27 -4.32
CA SER A 94 5.14 -16.76 -3.86
C SER A 94 4.04 -15.71 -3.89
N PHE A 95 4.39 -14.42 -3.84
CA PHE A 95 3.43 -13.30 -3.77
C PHE A 95 3.89 -12.17 -4.70
N LYS A 96 3.88 -12.48 -6.00
CA LYS A 96 4.40 -11.63 -7.05
C LYS A 96 3.33 -11.48 -8.13
N PHE A 97 2.75 -10.29 -8.25
CA PHE A 97 1.63 -10.01 -9.14
C PHE A 97 1.97 -8.94 -10.19
N TRP A 98 3.15 -9.03 -10.80
CA TRP A 98 3.56 -8.11 -11.87
C TRP A 98 2.68 -8.28 -13.10
N GLY A 99 2.22 -7.16 -13.64
CA GLY A 99 1.46 -7.14 -14.86
C GLY A 99 2.27 -7.62 -16.07
N PRO A 100 1.58 -7.81 -17.21
CA PRO A 100 2.22 -8.31 -18.42
C PRO A 100 3.41 -7.43 -18.84
N GLY A 101 4.60 -8.02 -18.90
CA GLY A 101 5.83 -7.33 -19.29
C GLY A 101 6.52 -6.54 -18.17
N GLU A 102 6.06 -6.68 -16.92
CA GLU A 102 6.62 -5.99 -15.75
C GLU A 102 7.40 -6.96 -14.83
N PRO A 103 8.35 -6.45 -14.02
CA PRO A 103 8.89 -5.08 -14.08
C PRO A 103 9.82 -4.90 -15.29
N ASN A 104 9.83 -3.71 -15.89
CA ASN A 104 10.74 -3.38 -16.99
C ASN A 104 11.55 -2.10 -16.72
N SER A 105 12.25 -1.62 -17.75
CA SER A 105 12.98 -0.34 -17.70
C SER A 105 12.51 0.50 -18.86
N TYR A 106 11.32 1.08 -18.73
CA TYR A 106 10.73 1.87 -19.80
C TYR A 106 11.57 3.13 -20.04
N GLU A 107 12.05 3.31 -21.27
CA GLU A 107 12.87 4.46 -21.70
C GLU A 107 14.15 4.71 -20.88
N GLY A 108 14.66 3.71 -20.15
CA GLY A 108 15.83 3.86 -19.28
C GLY A 108 15.58 4.77 -18.07
N LYS A 109 14.33 4.95 -17.66
CA LYS A 109 13.96 5.72 -16.45
C LYS A 109 14.25 4.93 -15.18
N ASN A 110 14.40 5.66 -14.09
CA ASN A 110 14.62 5.10 -12.75
C ASN A 110 13.28 4.72 -12.11
N GLU A 111 12.71 3.59 -12.53
CA GLU A 111 11.38 3.11 -12.16
C GLU A 111 11.44 2.21 -10.93
N ASN A 112 11.67 2.82 -9.77
CA ASN A 112 11.95 2.10 -8.52
C ASN A 112 10.75 1.91 -7.60
N CYS A 113 9.55 2.35 -7.97
CA CYS A 113 8.37 2.23 -7.13
C CYS A 113 7.27 1.45 -7.85
N ALA A 114 6.59 0.58 -7.11
CA ALA A 114 5.52 -0.23 -7.68
C ALA A 114 4.14 0.40 -7.47
N GLU A 115 3.32 0.36 -8.50
CA GLU A 115 1.91 0.72 -8.46
C GLU A 115 1.05 -0.47 -8.91
N ILE A 116 -0.23 -0.46 -8.55
CA ILE A 116 -1.27 -1.20 -9.28
C ILE A 116 -1.66 -0.38 -10.51
N ARG A 117 -1.45 -0.92 -11.71
CA ARG A 117 -1.80 -0.29 -12.99
C ARG A 117 -2.88 -1.04 -13.74
N PHE A 118 -2.71 -2.36 -13.91
CA PHE A 118 -3.64 -3.19 -14.66
C PHE A 118 -4.71 -3.75 -13.72
N PHE A 119 -5.44 -2.88 -13.02
CA PHE A 119 -6.42 -3.25 -11.99
C PHE A 119 -7.59 -4.12 -12.50
N GLU A 120 -7.63 -4.50 -13.78
CA GLU A 120 -8.56 -5.47 -14.38
C GLU A 120 -7.97 -6.90 -14.49
N LEU A 121 -6.68 -7.09 -14.26
CA LEU A 121 -5.97 -8.38 -14.24
C LEU A 121 -5.45 -8.72 -12.85
N GLU A 122 -5.52 -9.97 -12.38
CA GLU A 122 -4.92 -10.36 -11.08
C GLU A 122 -3.47 -9.89 -10.96
N ASP A 123 -2.67 -10.19 -11.97
CA ASP A 123 -1.32 -9.67 -12.18
C ASP A 123 -1.39 -8.23 -12.69
N SER A 124 -1.24 -7.27 -11.78
CA SER A 124 -1.55 -5.86 -12.04
C SER A 124 -0.46 -4.85 -11.71
N TRP A 125 0.67 -5.29 -11.15
CA TRP A 125 1.71 -4.36 -10.72
C TRP A 125 2.52 -3.83 -11.88
N ASN A 126 2.94 -2.58 -11.77
CA ASN A 126 3.81 -1.88 -12.72
C ASN A 126 4.89 -1.16 -11.92
N ASN A 127 6.13 -1.13 -12.42
CA ASN A 127 7.13 -0.22 -11.87
C ASN A 127 7.13 1.11 -12.64
N ILE A 128 7.35 2.20 -11.93
CA ILE A 128 7.23 3.56 -12.46
C ILE A 128 8.12 4.51 -11.62
N PRO A 129 8.50 5.71 -12.09
CA PRO A 129 9.30 6.63 -11.30
C PRO A 129 8.57 7.03 -10.00
N CYS A 130 9.29 7.00 -8.88
CA CYS A 130 8.74 7.31 -7.55
C CYS A 130 8.20 8.75 -7.40
N GLU A 131 8.64 9.65 -8.28
CA GLU A 131 8.24 11.06 -8.34
C GLU A 131 6.91 11.29 -9.07
N ASP A 132 6.36 10.25 -9.73
CA ASP A 132 5.03 10.34 -10.31
C ASP A 132 3.98 10.49 -9.20
N GLN A 133 2.79 10.97 -9.56
CA GLN A 133 1.72 11.13 -8.58
C GLN A 133 0.68 10.04 -8.74
N ASN A 134 0.47 9.21 -7.72
CA ASN A 134 -0.59 8.20 -7.71
C ASN A 134 -1.43 8.26 -6.44
N PHE A 135 -2.59 7.61 -6.47
CA PHE A 135 -3.30 7.28 -5.25
C PHE A 135 -2.44 6.34 -4.40
N TRP A 136 -2.75 6.16 -3.13
CA TRP A 136 -2.00 5.25 -2.26
C TRP A 136 -2.92 4.55 -1.28
N ILE A 137 -2.46 3.41 -0.79
CA ILE A 137 -3.11 2.67 0.28
C ILE A 137 -2.14 2.60 1.45
N CYS A 138 -2.59 3.03 2.63
CA CYS A 138 -1.89 2.70 3.86
C CYS A 138 -2.43 1.40 4.44
N GLU A 139 -1.57 0.62 5.07
CA GLU A 139 -1.93 -0.56 5.84
C GLU A 139 -1.44 -0.42 7.29
N LYS A 140 -2.30 -0.83 8.21
CA LYS A 140 -1.98 -0.98 9.62
C LYS A 140 -2.45 -2.35 10.11
N GLU A 141 -1.50 -3.20 10.49
CA GLU A 141 -1.81 -4.43 11.20
C GLU A 141 -2.51 -4.14 12.52
N VAL A 142 -3.59 -4.89 12.78
CA VAL A 142 -4.26 -4.92 14.07
C VAL A 142 -3.63 -6.06 14.86
N ALA A 143 -2.90 -5.71 15.92
CA ALA A 143 -2.36 -6.71 16.84
C ALA A 143 -3.51 -7.62 17.34
N PRO A 144 -3.28 -8.94 17.46
CA PRO A 144 -4.27 -9.88 17.97
C PRO A 144 -4.80 -9.50 19.37
#